data_AF-A0A0V0H700-F1
#
_entry.id   AF-A0A0V0H700-F1
#
_cell.length_a   1.000
_cell.length_b   1.000
_cell.length_c   1.000
_cell.angle_alpha   90.00
_cell.angle_beta   90.00
_cell.angle_gamma   90.00
#
_symmetry.space_group_name_H-M   'P 1'
#
loop_
_entity.id
_entity.type
_entity.pdbx_description
1 polymer ?
#
loop_
_entity_poly.entity_id
_entity_poly.type
_entity_poly.pdbx_seq_one_letter_code
_entity_poly.pdbx_strand_id
1 'polypeptide(L)' 'MREEFWDTAPHYGGKKEIWDALRAAAEAEIGLAQTIVNSAGIIVQSADLTVCYDERGAKYDLPQYVLSEPTNLTGEN' A
#
# COMPACT_ATOMS: atom_id res chain seq x y z
N MET A 1 10.42 -9.03 -7.62
CA MET A 1 9.21 -8.36 -8.16
C MET A 1 8.56 -7.38 -7.18
N ARG A 2 8.13 -7.77 -5.96
CA ARG A 2 7.60 -6.78 -4.99
C ARG A 2 8.68 -5.87 -4.38
N GLU A 3 9.86 -6.42 -4.10
CA GLU A 3 10.97 -5.68 -3.48
C GLU A 3 11.55 -4.61 -4.43
N GLU A 4 11.56 -4.88 -5.73
CA GLU A 4 11.99 -3.91 -6.76
C GLU A 4 11.01 -2.73 -6.87
N PHE A 5 9.72 -2.97 -6.66
CA PHE A 5 8.74 -1.90 -6.55
C PHE A 5 9.04 -1.05 -5.31
N TRP A 6 9.30 -1.66 -4.15
CA TRP A 6 9.64 -0.91 -2.93
C TRP A 6 10.97 -0.16 -3.01
N ASP A 7 11.94 -0.64 -3.78
CA ASP A 7 13.20 0.05 -4.05
C ASP A 7 13.00 1.31 -4.91
N THR A 8 12.07 1.25 -5.86
CA THR A 8 11.75 2.36 -6.77
C THR A 8 10.59 3.26 -6.28
N ALA A 9 9.76 2.80 -5.35
CA ALA A 9 8.67 3.54 -4.71
C ALA A 9 9.08 4.93 -4.18
N PRO A 10 10.22 5.12 -3.47
CA PRO A 10 10.65 6.45 -3.05
C PRO A 10 10.92 7.42 -4.20
N HIS A 11 11.08 6.95 -5.45
CA HIS A 11 11.24 7.81 -6.63
C HIS A 11 9.90 8.31 -7.19
N TYR A 12 8.76 7.71 -6.83
CA TYR A 12 7.42 8.15 -7.28
C TYR A 12 6.90 9.39 -6.54
N GLY A 13 7.66 9.91 -5.57
CA GLY A 13 7.31 11.07 -4.77
C GLY A 13 6.64 10.70 -3.45
N GLY A 14 6.41 11.71 -2.60
CA GLY A 14 5.90 11.53 -1.24
C GLY A 14 6.98 11.34 -0.18
N LYS A 15 6.57 11.21 1.09
CA LYS A 15 7.48 10.98 2.21
C LYS A 15 7.86 9.50 2.31
N LYS A 16 9.14 9.21 2.56
CA LYS A 16 9.64 7.85 2.82
C LYS A 16 8.95 7.20 4.03
N GLU A 17 8.59 7.99 5.04
CA GLU A 17 7.83 7.53 6.21
C GLU A 17 6.46 6.93 5.84
N ILE A 18 5.77 7.54 4.88
CA ILE A 18 4.48 7.06 4.40
C ILE A 18 4.66 5.78 3.59
N TRP A 19 5.70 5.74 2.74
CA TRP A 19 6.05 4.52 2.01
C TRP A 19 6.41 3.36 2.95
N ASP A 20 7.11 3.62 4.05
CA ASP A 20 7.45 2.62 5.05
C ASP A 20 6.20 2.09 5.77
N ALA A 21 5.30 2.99 6.18
CA ALA A 21 4.01 2.61 6.77
C ALA A 21 3.13 1.81 5.80
N LEU A 22 3.06 2.21 4.52
CA LEU A 22 2.34 1.50 3.48
C LEU A 22 2.94 0.11 3.22
N ARG A 23 4.26 -0.02 3.30
CA ARG A 23 4.94 -1.32 3.19
C ARG A 23 4.59 -2.22 4.37
N ALA A 24 4.67 -1.70 5.58
CA ALA A 24 4.28 -2.45 6.77
C ALA A 24 2.80 -2.85 6.72
N ALA A 25 1.93 -1.97 6.21
CA ALA A 25 0.52 -2.26 5.99
C ALA A 25 0.29 -3.32 4.89
N ALA A 26 1.07 -3.27 3.80
CA ALA A 26 1.03 -4.24 2.71
C ALA A 26 1.46 -5.66 3.14
N GLU A 27 2.38 -5.76 4.10
CA GLU A 27 2.83 -7.04 4.66
C GLU A 27 1.92 -7.55 5.78
N ALA A 28 1.03 -6.69 6.30
CA ALA A 28 0.11 -7.03 7.36
C ALA A 28 -1.28 -7.40 6.84
N GLU A 29 -2.07 -8.05 7.69
CA GLU A 29 -3.50 -8.31 7.43
C GLU A 29 -4.31 -7.00 7.37
N ILE A 30 -5.44 -7.02 6.65
CA ILE A 30 -6.33 -5.84 6.44
C ILE A 30 -6.60 -5.08 7.75
N GLY A 31 -6.84 -5.79 8.86
CA GLY A 31 -7.07 -5.17 10.18
C GLY A 31 -5.86 -4.43 10.75
N LEU A 32 -4.66 -5.01 10.64
CA LEU A 32 -3.41 -4.34 11.05
C LEU A 32 -3.05 -3.21 10.09
N ALA A 33 -3.21 -3.44 8.79
CA ALA A 33 -2.93 -2.46 7.76
C ALA A 33 -3.72 -1.18 8.00
N GLN A 34 -5.01 -1.30 8.32
CA GLN A 34 -5.87 -0.18 8.71
C GLN A 34 -5.37 0.54 9.97
N THR A 35 -4.79 -0.18 10.93
CA THR A 35 -4.20 0.43 12.14
C THR A 35 -2.92 1.20 11.82
N ILE A 36 -2.07 0.65 10.95
CA ILE A 36 -0.80 1.26 10.53
C ILE A 36 -1.06 2.55 9.74
N VAL A 37 -1.94 2.50 8.73
CA VAL A 37 -2.29 3.68 7.93
C VAL A 37 -2.95 4.78 8.76
N ASN A 38 -3.87 4.43 9.68
CA ASN A 38 -4.45 5.42 10.59
C ASN A 38 -3.40 6.02 11.54
N SER A 39 -2.45 5.22 12.02
CA SER A 39 -1.36 5.71 12.88
C SER A 39 -0.40 6.63 12.13
N ALA A 40 -0.21 6.41 10.83
CA ALA A 40 0.63 7.23 9.97
C ALA A 40 -0.09 8.46 9.38
N GLY A 41 -1.39 8.67 9.65
CA GLY A 41 -2.16 9.77 9.08
C GLY A 41 -2.52 9.58 7.60
N ILE A 42 -2.53 8.32 7.14
CA ILE A 42 -2.84 7.93 5.77
C ILE A 42 -4.33 7.63 5.66
N ILE A 43 -4.97 8.28 4.69
CA ILE A 43 -6.36 8.13 4.31
C ILE A 43 -6.45 7.06 3.22
N VAL A 44 -6.98 5.89 3.58
CA VAL A 44 -7.21 4.80 2.63
C VAL A 44 -8.48 5.10 1.82
N GLN A 45 -8.36 5.22 0.49
CA GLN A 45 -9.52 5.45 -0.37
C GLN A 45 -10.20 4.13 -0.77
N SER A 46 -9.41 3.08 -1.02
CA SER A 46 -9.90 1.75 -1.38
C SER A 46 -9.63 0.77 -0.24
N ALA A 47 -10.62 -0.04 0.14
CA ALA A 47 -10.48 -1.07 1.18
C ALA A 47 -9.31 -2.04 0.91
N ASP A 48 -8.95 -2.20 -0.36
CA ASP A 48 -7.84 -3.02 -0.83
C ASP A 48 -6.47 -2.35 -0.70
N LEU A 49 -6.33 -1.18 -0.05
CA LEU A 49 -5.07 -0.40 0.09
C LEU A 49 -4.41 0.01 -1.24
N THR A 50 -5.08 -0.22 -2.36
CA THR A 50 -4.57 0.09 -3.71
C THR A 50 -4.38 1.57 -3.95
N VAL A 51 -5.21 2.39 -3.29
CA VAL A 51 -5.12 3.86 -3.37
C VAL A 51 -5.17 4.44 -1.96
N CYS A 52 -4.09 5.11 -1.58
CA CYS A 52 -3.92 5.77 -0.29
C CYS A 52 -3.55 7.24 -0.48
N TYR A 53 -3.96 8.09 0.46
CA TYR A 53 -3.67 9.52 0.45
C TYR A 53 -3.02 9.92 1.77
N ASP A 54 -2.03 10.80 1.73
CA ASP A 54 -1.50 11.44 2.94
C ASP A 54 -2.36 12.66 3.33
N GLU A 55 -2.25 13.11 4.58
CA GLU A 55 -2.91 14.34 5.07
C GLU A 55 -2.64 15.58 4.21
N ARG A 56 -1.54 15.59 3.45
CA ARG A 56 -1.16 16.67 2.51
C ARG A 56 -1.81 16.55 1.13
N GLY A 57 -2.59 15.50 0.89
CA GLY A 57 -3.19 15.19 -0.41
C GLY A 57 -2.24 14.50 -1.40
N ALA A 58 -1.10 13.98 -0.94
CA ALA A 58 -0.23 13.17 -1.79
C ALA A 58 -0.87 11.81 -2.05
N LYS A 59 -1.01 11.42 -3.31
CA LYS A 59 -1.57 10.13 -3.72
C LYS A 59 -0.48 9.06 -3.77
N TYR A 60 -0.75 7.92 -3.16
CA TYR A 60 0.07 6.72 -3.18
C TYR A 60 -0.74 5.61 -3.84
N ASP A 61 -0.19 5.09 -4.94
CA ASP A 61 -0.83 4.04 -5.73
C ASP A 61 -0.04 2.75 -5.51
N LEU A 62 -0.67 1.77 -4.86
CA LEU A 62 -0.08 0.48 -4.60
C LEU A 62 -0.75 -0.55 -5.52
N PRO A 63 -0.01 -1.13 -6.46
CA PRO A 63 -0.59 -2.13 -7.31
C PRO A 63 -0.87 -3.41 -6.50
N GLN A 64 -1.97 -4.07 -6.84
CA GLN A 64 -2.48 -5.23 -6.10
C GLN A 64 -1.47 -6.38 -6.02
N TYR A 65 -0.53 -6.50 -6.98
CA TYR A 65 0.56 -7.49 -6.97
C TYR A 65 1.60 -7.27 -5.88
N VAL A 66 1.69 -6.06 -5.30
CA VAL A 66 2.56 -5.73 -4.16
C VAL A 66 1.88 -6.08 -2.84
N LEU A 67 0.56 -5.93 -2.79
CA LEU A 67 -0.28 -6.15 -1.61
C LEU A 67 -0.68 -7.62 -1.44
N SER A 68 -0.81 -8.34 -2.54
CA SER A 68 -1.12 -9.76 -2.56
C SER A 68 -0.28 -10.41 -3.65
N GLU A 69 0.36 -11.54 -3.35
CA GLU A 69 0.94 -12.36 -4.40
C GLU A 69 -0.17 -12.69 -5.43
N PRO A 70 0.15 -12.78 -6.73
CA PRO A 70 -0.82 -13.12 -7.77
C PRO A 70 -1.20 -14.60 -7.66
N THR A 71 -1.90 -14.98 -6.59
CA THR A 71 -2.38 -16.34 -6.35
C THR A 71 -3.87 -16.51 -6.61
N ASN A 72 -4.60 -15.45 -7.00
CA ASN A 72 -6.02 -15.60 -7.39
C ASN A 72 -6.39 -15.16 -8.80
N LEU A 73 -5.52 -15.44 -9.78
CA LEU A 73 -5.98 -15.92 -11.09
C LEU A 73 -6.41 -17.40 -10.94
N THR A 74 -7.36 -17.70 -10.05
CA THR A 74 -8.17 -18.90 -10.24
C THR A 74 -9.48 -18.41 -10.83
N GLY A 75 -9.78 -18.88 -12.03
CA GLY A 75 -11.06 -18.60 -12.67
C GLY A 75 -12.16 -19.10 -11.76
N GLU A 76 -12.93 -18.20 -11.17
CA GLU A 76 -14.26 -18.54 -10.66
C GLU A 76 -15.26 -18.38 -11.81
N ASN A 77 -15.36 -19.50 -12.54
CA ASN A 77 -16.51 -20.08 -13.26
C ASN A 77 -17.45 -19.16 -14.06
#